data_AF-A0A934ES43-F1
#
_entry.id   AF-A0A934ES43-F1
#
_cell.length_a   1.000
_cell.length_b   1.000
_cell.length_c   1.000
_cell.angle_alpha   90.00
_cell.angle_beta   90.00
_cell.angle_gamma   90.00
#
_symmetry.space_group_name_H-M   'P 1'
#
loop_
_entity.id
_entity.type
_entity.pdbx_description
1 polymer ?
#
loop_
_entity_poly.entity_id
_entity_poly.type
_entity_poly.pdbx_seq_one_letter_code
_entity_poly.pdbx_strand_id
1 'polypeptide(L)'
;MPWQEDRDQRTESATPRRRQEAREKGQVAKSTEVGSTVILISGLVVFYFFGWGMIQSIKDIMAESISRSGSTILTQETIGAIFKNTIMDMSYVLFPITIFPIIGIMANVMQVGLLFTLEPLTPNFSKINPLEGIKRIVSERALAELIKGIFKLIVIGYMSYIVIKGEMVRFAPLVDMSMTGIIFYLGSISFKIFIATLWVLIIIAILDYAFNKWEMEKGLRMTKQEVKEEVKETEGQPLIKSRIRSM
;
A
#
# COMPACT_ATOMS: atom_id res chain seq x y z
N MET A 1 3.18 38.18 7.69
CA MET A 1 4.27 37.57 6.92
C MET A 1 3.86 37.54 5.45
N PRO A 2 4.70 38.02 4.51
CA PRO A 2 4.30 38.22 3.10
C PRO A 2 3.86 36.93 2.38
N TRP A 3 4.27 35.77 2.88
CA TRP A 3 4.04 34.46 2.26
C TRP A 3 2.61 33.88 2.38
N GLN A 4 1.72 34.52 3.16
CA GLN A 4 0.31 34.11 3.25
C GLN A 4 -0.56 34.77 2.17
N GLU A 5 -0.22 35.99 1.74
CA GLU A 5 -0.99 36.73 0.72
C GLU A 5 -0.87 36.11 -0.69
N ASP A 6 0.22 35.38 -0.97
CA ASP A 6 0.41 34.69 -2.26
C ASP A 6 -0.44 33.43 -2.43
N ARG A 7 -0.84 32.76 -1.34
CA ARG A 7 -1.65 31.52 -1.45
C ARG A 7 -3.06 31.79 -1.92
N ASP A 8 -3.66 32.91 -1.52
CA ASP A 8 -5.01 33.29 -1.96
C ASP A 8 -5.03 33.83 -3.40
N GLN A 9 -3.88 34.28 -3.92
CA GLN A 9 -3.75 34.75 -5.31
C GLN A 9 -3.56 33.61 -6.32
N ARG A 10 -3.23 32.39 -5.86
CA ARG A 10 -3.04 31.19 -6.67
C ARG A 10 -4.37 30.54 -7.04
N THR A 11 -5.00 31.09 -8.06
CA THR A 11 -6.33 30.67 -8.55
C THR A 11 -6.26 29.84 -9.83
N GLU A 12 -5.19 29.97 -10.61
CA GLU A 12 -5.05 29.32 -11.91
C GLU A 12 -4.54 27.88 -11.78
N SER A 13 -4.99 27.00 -12.67
CA SER A 13 -4.53 25.61 -12.74
C SER A 13 -3.06 25.52 -13.17
N ALA A 14 -2.33 24.53 -12.65
CA ALA A 14 -0.95 24.26 -13.04
C ALA A 14 -0.84 23.94 -14.53
N THR A 15 0.13 24.54 -15.21
CA THR A 15 0.49 24.23 -16.58
C THR A 15 1.10 22.81 -16.71
N PRO A 16 1.14 22.23 -17.92
CA PRO A 16 1.77 20.92 -18.14
C PRO A 16 3.24 20.89 -17.72
N ARG A 17 3.98 21.98 -17.96
CA ARG A 17 5.39 22.11 -17.61
C ARG A 17 5.58 22.10 -16.08
N ARG A 18 4.83 22.91 -15.33
CA ARG A 18 4.88 22.89 -13.86
C ARG A 18 4.55 21.52 -13.26
N ARG A 19 3.59 20.79 -13.85
CA ARG A 19 3.29 19.39 -13.43
C ARG A 19 4.46 18.44 -13.71
N GLN A 20 5.13 18.60 -14.85
CA GLN A 20 6.31 17.80 -15.19
C GLN A 20 7.48 18.10 -14.26
N GLU A 21 7.79 19.36 -14.00
CA GLU A 21 8.85 19.76 -13.07
C GLU A 21 8.58 19.27 -11.64
N ALA A 22 7.33 19.35 -11.18
CA ALA A 22 6.92 18.79 -9.89
C ALA A 22 7.15 17.27 -9.83
N ARG A 23 6.81 16.56 -10.91
CA ARG A 23 7.03 15.12 -11.04
C ARG A 23 8.51 14.77 -11.06
N GLU A 24 9.35 15.50 -11.79
CA GLU A 24 10.81 15.31 -11.83
C GLU A 24 11.43 15.48 -10.43
N LYS A 25 10.93 16.44 -9.65
CA LYS A 25 11.27 16.66 -8.23
C LYS A 25 10.71 15.60 -7.28
N GLY A 26 9.99 14.61 -7.78
CA GLY A 26 9.37 13.54 -6.98
C GLY A 26 8.10 13.95 -6.25
N GLN A 27 7.51 15.11 -6.55
CA GLN A 27 6.23 15.54 -5.98
C GLN A 27 5.08 14.92 -6.76
N VAL A 28 4.60 13.79 -6.25
CA VAL A 28 3.55 12.98 -6.88
C VAL A 28 2.49 12.58 -5.85
N ALA A 29 1.24 12.47 -6.30
CA ALA A 29 0.14 12.03 -5.47
C ALA A 29 0.29 10.53 -5.20
N LYS A 30 0.49 10.19 -3.93
CA LYS A 30 0.64 8.81 -3.48
C LYS A 30 -0.13 8.62 -2.17
N SER A 31 -1.04 7.65 -2.17
CA SER A 31 -1.78 7.22 -0.99
C SER A 31 -1.17 5.94 -0.44
N THR A 32 -0.86 5.96 0.86
CA THR A 32 -0.45 4.78 1.62
C THR A 32 -1.61 3.77 1.75
N GLU A 33 -2.86 4.26 1.82
CA GLU A 33 -4.06 3.43 1.94
C GLU A 33 -4.30 2.57 0.70
N VAL A 34 -4.07 3.12 -0.50
CA VAL A 34 -4.15 2.34 -1.75
C VAL A 34 -3.14 1.21 -1.74
N GLY A 35 -1.89 1.47 -1.34
CA GLY A 35 -0.84 0.45 -1.28
C GLY A 35 -1.21 -0.70 -0.34
N SER A 36 -1.60 -0.38 0.90
CA SER A 36 -2.02 -1.37 1.89
C SER A 36 -3.25 -2.17 1.43
N THR A 37 -4.24 -1.50 0.82
CA THR A 37 -5.47 -2.15 0.36
C THR A 37 -5.19 -3.11 -0.79
N VAL A 38 -4.34 -2.75 -1.76
CA VAL A 38 -3.97 -3.65 -2.87
C VAL A 38 -3.25 -4.90 -2.36
N ILE A 39 -2.38 -4.77 -1.35
CA ILE A 39 -1.71 -5.91 -0.70
C ILE A 39 -2.73 -6.81 0.03
N LEU A 40 -3.74 -6.23 0.70
CA LEU A 40 -4.78 -7.02 1.35
C LEU A 40 -5.66 -7.75 0.33
N ILE A 41 -6.02 -7.10 -0.79
CA ILE A 41 -6.77 -7.73 -1.88
C ILE A 41 -5.98 -8.90 -2.46
N SER A 42 -4.68 -8.73 -2.70
CA SER A 42 -3.86 -9.83 -3.19
C SER A 42 -3.74 -10.96 -2.17
N GLY A 43 -3.67 -10.65 -0.88
CA GLY A 43 -3.77 -11.64 0.19
C GLY A 43 -5.05 -12.47 0.13
N LEU A 44 -6.21 -11.82 -0.06
CA LEU A 44 -7.48 -12.53 -0.26
C LEU A 44 -7.41 -13.49 -1.44
N VAL A 45 -6.93 -13.00 -2.60
CA VAL A 45 -6.84 -13.81 -3.83
C VAL A 45 -5.88 -14.99 -3.63
N VAL A 46 -4.70 -14.75 -3.06
CA VAL A 46 -3.71 -15.80 -2.78
C VAL A 46 -4.29 -16.85 -1.84
N PHE A 47 -4.89 -16.46 -0.72
CA PHE A 47 -5.46 -17.43 0.21
C PHE A 47 -6.68 -18.15 -0.37
N TYR A 48 -7.47 -17.50 -1.22
CA TYR A 48 -8.62 -18.14 -1.86
C TYR A 48 -8.19 -19.28 -2.80
N PHE A 49 -7.18 -19.05 -3.63
CA PHE A 49 -6.72 -20.06 -4.60
C PHE A 49 -5.71 -21.05 -4.03
N PHE A 50 -4.78 -20.59 -3.18
CA PHE A 50 -3.66 -21.41 -2.69
C PHE A 50 -3.81 -21.84 -1.24
N GLY A 51 -4.71 -21.23 -0.45
CA GLY A 51 -4.81 -21.48 0.99
C GLY A 51 -5.10 -22.94 1.34
N TRP A 52 -5.96 -23.63 0.57
CA TRP A 52 -6.21 -25.06 0.77
C TRP A 52 -4.94 -25.90 0.54
N GLY A 53 -4.22 -25.64 -0.55
CA GLY A 53 -2.96 -26.32 -0.83
C GLY A 53 -1.91 -26.09 0.25
N MET A 54 -1.79 -24.84 0.73
CA MET A 54 -0.90 -24.49 1.84
C MET A 54 -1.24 -25.27 3.12
N ILE A 55 -2.53 -25.38 3.47
CA ILE A 55 -2.96 -26.16 4.65
C ILE A 55 -2.61 -27.64 4.49
N GLN A 56 -2.83 -28.23 3.32
CA GLN A 56 -2.46 -29.63 3.07
C GLN A 56 -0.95 -29.84 3.16
N SER A 57 -0.15 -28.98 2.53
CA SER A 57 1.31 -29.06 2.63
C SER A 57 1.81 -28.93 4.06
N ILE A 58 1.26 -28.00 4.86
CA ILE A 58 1.61 -27.89 6.28
C ILE A 58 1.25 -29.17 7.04
N LYS A 59 0.06 -29.72 6.81
CA LYS A 59 -0.39 -30.97 7.43
C LYS A 59 0.54 -32.14 7.07
N ASP A 60 0.94 -32.25 5.81
CA ASP A 60 1.83 -33.32 5.34
C ASP A 60 3.22 -33.20 5.95
N ILE A 61 3.80 -31.98 5.99
CA ILE A 61 5.07 -31.70 6.67
C ILE A 61 4.99 -32.10 8.16
N MET A 62 3.90 -31.73 8.84
CA MET A 62 3.72 -32.07 10.26
C MET A 62 3.59 -33.58 10.46
N ALA A 63 2.77 -34.25 9.66
CA ALA A 63 2.55 -35.70 9.75
C ALA A 63 3.85 -36.48 9.50
N GLU A 64 4.61 -36.09 8.46
CA GLU A 64 5.91 -36.68 8.17
C GLU A 64 6.87 -36.46 9.32
N SER A 65 7.00 -35.22 9.80
CA SER A 65 7.93 -34.86 10.89
C SER A 65 7.65 -35.65 12.18
N ILE A 66 6.36 -35.80 12.55
CA ILE A 66 5.95 -36.57 13.72
C ILE A 66 6.18 -38.06 13.51
N SER A 67 5.84 -38.61 12.34
CA SER A 67 6.03 -40.04 12.04
C SER A 67 7.51 -40.47 12.10
N ARG A 68 8.42 -39.57 11.76
CA ARG A 68 9.86 -39.80 11.70
C ARG A 68 10.59 -39.56 13.02
N SER A 69 9.97 -38.87 13.98
CA SER A 69 10.64 -38.39 15.20
C SER A 69 11.14 -39.49 16.15
N GLY A 70 10.60 -40.72 16.03
CA GLY A 70 10.99 -41.87 16.85
C GLY A 70 11.70 -43.01 16.13
N SER A 71 11.78 -42.96 14.79
CA SER A 71 12.24 -44.07 13.94
C SER A 71 13.52 -43.76 13.16
N THR A 72 13.92 -42.49 13.10
CA THR A 72 15.04 -42.05 12.27
C THR A 72 16.36 -42.14 13.01
N ILE A 73 17.32 -42.90 12.46
CA ILE A 73 18.71 -42.90 12.94
C ILE A 73 19.36 -41.58 12.49
N LEU A 74 19.84 -40.80 13.46
CA LEU A 74 20.44 -39.50 13.21
C LEU A 74 21.90 -39.66 12.77
N THR A 75 22.14 -39.59 11.46
CA THR A 75 23.48 -39.46 10.86
C THR A 75 23.61 -38.12 10.13
N GLN A 76 24.83 -37.66 9.84
CA GLN A 76 25.03 -36.42 9.09
C GLN A 76 24.30 -36.42 7.73
N GLU A 77 24.32 -37.54 7.01
CA GLU A 77 23.63 -37.70 5.73
C GLU A 77 22.11 -37.62 5.89
N THR A 78 21.55 -38.31 6.90
CA THR A 78 20.10 -38.33 7.15
C THR A 78 19.59 -36.97 7.60
N ILE A 79 20.36 -36.24 8.42
CA ILE A 79 20.05 -34.88 8.85
C ILE A 79 20.07 -33.92 7.65
N GLY A 80 21.07 -34.03 6.77
CA GLY A 80 21.16 -33.21 5.56
C GLY A 80 19.97 -33.42 4.62
N ALA A 81 19.55 -34.68 4.44
CA ALA A 81 18.38 -35.01 3.63
C ALA A 81 17.06 -34.47 4.23
N ILE A 82 16.87 -34.61 5.55
CA ILE A 82 15.71 -34.03 6.26
C ILE A 82 15.67 -32.52 6.08
N PHE A 83 16.79 -31.85 6.34
CA PHE A 83 16.87 -30.39 6.22
C PHE A 83 16.53 -29.90 4.82
N LYS A 84 17.09 -30.56 3.79
CA LYS A 84 16.79 -30.24 2.38
C LYS A 84 15.32 -30.42 2.05
N ASN A 85 14.72 -31.54 2.45
CA ASN A 85 13.30 -31.82 2.17
C ASN A 85 12.39 -30.83 2.88
N THR A 86 12.62 -30.57 4.19
CA THR A 86 11.84 -29.59 4.95
C THR A 86 11.93 -28.19 4.35
N ILE A 87 13.12 -27.76 3.88
CA ILE A 87 13.25 -26.47 3.18
C ILE A 87 12.43 -26.46 1.89
N MET A 88 12.48 -27.54 1.11
CA MET A 88 11.77 -27.61 -0.16
C MET A 88 10.25 -27.56 0.06
N ASP A 89 9.74 -28.31 1.03
CA ASP A 89 8.31 -28.34 1.36
C ASP A 89 7.83 -26.99 1.92
N MET A 90 8.60 -26.38 2.82
CA MET A 90 8.32 -25.02 3.32
C MET A 90 8.38 -23.98 2.20
N SER A 91 9.27 -24.15 1.22
CA SER A 91 9.36 -23.26 0.07
C SER A 91 8.10 -23.33 -0.79
N TYR A 92 7.50 -24.51 -0.98
CA TYR A 92 6.21 -24.65 -1.66
C TYR A 92 5.07 -23.95 -0.91
N VAL A 93 5.05 -24.04 0.42
CA VAL A 93 4.04 -23.34 1.25
C VAL A 93 4.18 -21.82 1.12
N LEU A 94 5.41 -21.31 1.12
CA LEU A 94 5.70 -19.87 1.05
C LEU A 94 5.67 -19.30 -0.37
N PHE A 95 5.77 -20.14 -1.40
CA PHE A 95 5.86 -19.71 -2.79
C PHE A 95 4.76 -18.71 -3.20
N PRO A 96 3.46 -18.94 -2.89
CA PRO A 96 2.41 -17.99 -3.26
C PRO A 96 2.56 -16.60 -2.62
N ILE A 97 3.25 -16.49 -1.47
CA ILE A 97 3.45 -15.23 -0.74
C ILE A 97 4.53 -14.38 -1.40
N THR A 98 5.45 -14.99 -2.15
CA THR A 98 6.56 -14.30 -2.83
C THR A 98 6.12 -13.27 -3.88
N ILE A 99 4.84 -13.27 -4.26
CA ILE A 99 4.26 -12.28 -5.18
C ILE A 99 4.00 -10.92 -4.54
N PHE A 100 3.89 -10.82 -3.21
CA PHE A 100 3.54 -9.56 -2.53
C PHE A 100 4.52 -8.40 -2.78
N PRO A 101 5.85 -8.59 -2.81
CA PRO A 101 6.78 -7.53 -3.22
C PRO A 101 6.48 -6.99 -4.63
N ILE A 102 6.19 -7.86 -5.59
CA ILE A 102 5.85 -7.48 -6.97
C ILE A 102 4.56 -6.66 -6.98
N ILE A 103 3.54 -7.11 -6.25
CA ILE A 103 2.26 -6.41 -6.13
C ILE A 103 2.44 -5.04 -5.46
N GLY A 104 3.30 -4.93 -4.44
CA GLY A 104 3.63 -3.66 -3.81
C GLY A 104 4.28 -2.67 -4.78
N ILE A 105 5.19 -3.15 -5.63
CA ILE A 105 5.79 -2.35 -6.71
C ILE A 105 4.71 -1.92 -7.70
N MET A 106 3.89 -2.85 -8.19
CA MET A 106 2.79 -2.56 -9.11
C MET A 106 1.80 -1.54 -8.53
N ALA A 107 1.44 -1.66 -7.25
CA ALA A 107 0.57 -0.70 -6.57
C ALA A 107 1.18 0.71 -6.52
N ASN A 108 2.51 0.82 -6.43
CA ASN A 108 3.19 2.11 -6.53
C ASN A 108 3.14 2.67 -7.94
N VAL A 109 3.46 1.83 -8.93
CA VAL A 109 3.47 2.18 -10.34
C VAL A 109 2.06 2.56 -10.83
N MET A 110 1.01 1.90 -10.34
CA MET A 110 -0.38 2.25 -10.67
C MET A 110 -0.77 3.64 -10.16
N GLN A 111 -0.22 4.09 -9.04
CA GLN A 111 -0.55 5.40 -8.46
C GLN A 111 0.22 6.55 -9.10
N VAL A 112 1.51 6.34 -9.35
CA VAL A 112 2.47 7.39 -9.72
C VAL A 112 2.91 7.29 -11.19
N GLY A 113 2.74 6.13 -11.81
CA GLY A 113 3.43 5.74 -13.04
C GLY A 113 4.88 5.34 -12.79
N LEU A 114 5.58 4.98 -13.86
CA LEU A 114 7.03 4.85 -13.81
C LEU A 114 7.64 6.25 -13.63
N LEU A 115 8.36 6.46 -12.53
CA LEU A 115 9.08 7.69 -12.24
C LEU A 115 10.46 7.34 -11.70
N PHE A 116 11.49 7.65 -12.49
CA PHE A 116 12.87 7.51 -12.07
C PHE A 116 13.43 8.91 -11.84
N THR A 117 13.73 9.24 -10.58
CA THR A 117 14.37 10.50 -10.20
C THR A 117 15.36 10.26 -9.07
N LEU A 118 16.57 10.82 -9.22
CA LEU A 118 17.61 10.80 -8.19
C LEU A 118 17.61 12.08 -7.36
N GLU A 119 16.81 13.07 -7.75
CA GLU A 119 16.74 14.37 -7.08
C GLU A 119 16.37 14.27 -5.59
N PRO A 120 15.41 13.40 -5.18
CA PRO A 120 15.10 13.19 -3.76
C PRO A 120 16.21 12.52 -2.94
N LEU A 121 17.19 11.88 -3.60
CA LEU A 121 18.34 11.24 -2.95
C LEU A 121 19.47 12.24 -2.63
N THR A 122 19.37 13.48 -3.12
CA THR A 122 20.31 14.54 -2.76
C THR A 122 20.23 14.83 -1.25
N PRO A 123 21.35 14.77 -0.51
CA PRO A 123 21.34 15.03 0.93
C PRO A 123 20.83 16.43 1.22
N ASN A 124 19.66 16.52 1.84
CA ASN A 124 19.08 17.79 2.27
C ASN A 124 19.18 17.88 3.80
N PHE A 125 20.21 18.57 4.28
CA PHE A 125 20.47 18.75 5.72
C PHE A 125 19.32 19.44 6.47
N SER A 126 18.49 20.24 5.77
CA SER A 126 17.29 20.82 6.37
C SER A 126 16.25 19.75 6.76
N LYS A 127 16.21 18.60 6.08
CA LYS A 127 15.33 17.47 6.44
C LYS A 127 15.80 16.65 7.64
N ILE A 128 17.05 16.84 8.10
CA ILE A 128 17.66 16.08 9.21
C ILE A 128 17.48 16.81 10.56
N ASN A 129 16.89 18.01 10.58
CA ASN A 129 16.71 18.77 11.81
C ASN A 129 15.74 18.05 12.79
N PRO A 130 16.19 17.61 13.97
CA PRO A 130 15.36 16.87 14.92
C PRO A 130 14.18 17.70 15.47
N LEU A 131 14.32 19.03 15.57
CA LEU A 131 13.22 19.91 15.98
C LEU A 131 12.09 19.94 14.94
N GLU A 132 12.43 19.96 13.64
CA GLU A 132 11.43 19.83 12.57
C GLU A 132 10.82 18.43 12.55
N GLY A 133 11.60 17.39 12.85
CA GLY A 133 11.12 16.02 13.00
C GLY A 133 10.03 15.90 14.06
N ILE A 134 10.26 16.44 15.27
CA ILE A 134 9.27 16.46 16.36
C ILE A 134 8.03 17.26 15.94
N LYS A 135 8.20 18.42 15.29
CA LYS A 135 7.07 19.23 14.82
C LYS A 135 6.25 18.52 13.74
N ARG A 136 6.85 17.65 12.91
CA ARG A 136 6.13 16.80 11.95
C ARG A 136 5.32 15.71 12.65
N ILE A 137 5.87 15.10 13.70
CA ILE A 137 5.17 14.08 14.50
C ILE A 137 4.02 14.70 15.29
N VAL A 138 4.17 15.92 15.81
CA VAL A 138 3.13 16.70 16.48
C VAL A 138 2.59 17.77 15.52
N SER A 139 2.12 17.34 14.35
CA SER A 139 1.49 18.21 13.35
C SER A 139 0.01 17.91 13.19
N GLU A 140 -0.75 18.87 12.65
CA GLU A 140 -2.15 18.65 12.25
C GLU A 140 -2.30 17.47 11.30
N ARG A 141 -1.29 17.23 10.45
CA ARG A 141 -1.24 16.08 9.55
C ARG A 141 -1.13 14.76 10.31
N ALA A 142 -0.24 14.68 11.30
CA ALA A 142 -0.10 13.48 12.11
C ALA A 142 -1.36 13.19 12.94
N LEU A 143 -2.01 14.23 13.47
CA LEU A 143 -3.30 14.10 14.16
C LEU A 143 -4.39 13.60 13.20
N ALA A 144 -4.46 14.13 11.98
CA ALA A 144 -5.40 13.67 10.96
C ALA A 144 -5.15 12.20 10.56
N GLU A 145 -3.89 11.77 10.44
CA GLU A 145 -3.53 10.37 10.19
C GLU A 145 -3.95 9.45 11.35
N LEU A 146 -3.76 9.90 12.61
CA LEU A 146 -4.21 9.16 13.79
C LEU A 146 -5.74 9.01 13.82
N ILE A 147 -6.48 10.09 13.56
CA ILE A 147 -7.95 10.06 13.48
C ILE A 147 -8.40 9.10 12.38
N LYS A 148 -7.79 9.15 11.20
CA LYS A 148 -8.06 8.19 10.10
C LYS A 148 -7.76 6.75 10.53
N GLY A 149 -6.69 6.52 11.29
CA GLY A 149 -6.32 5.23 11.84
C GLY A 149 -7.38 4.68 12.81
N ILE A 150 -7.80 5.48 13.78
CA ILE A 150 -8.85 5.11 14.76
C ILE A 150 -10.17 4.85 14.04
N PHE A 151 -10.56 5.73 13.11
CA PHE A 151 -11.76 5.55 12.31
C PHE A 151 -11.73 4.22 11.56
N LYS A 152 -10.63 3.88 10.88
CA LYS A 152 -10.46 2.57 10.23
C LYS A 152 -10.63 1.42 11.21
N LEU A 153 -9.98 1.46 12.38
CA LEU A 153 -10.11 0.40 13.38
C LEU A 153 -11.55 0.20 13.84
N ILE A 154 -12.28 1.30 14.10
CA ILE A 154 -13.69 1.25 14.49
C ILE A 154 -14.52 0.61 13.38
N VAL A 155 -14.35 1.02 12.12
CA VAL A 155 -15.15 0.47 11.01
C VAL A 155 -14.83 -1.01 10.78
N ILE A 156 -13.55 -1.40 10.80
CA ILE A 156 -13.12 -2.80 10.67
C ILE A 156 -13.71 -3.64 11.81
N GLY A 157 -13.61 -3.16 13.06
CA GLY A 157 -14.15 -3.85 14.23
C GLY A 157 -15.67 -3.98 14.18
N TYR A 158 -16.37 -2.92 13.77
CA TYR A 158 -17.83 -2.91 13.63
C TYR A 158 -18.30 -3.87 12.52
N MET A 159 -17.65 -3.86 11.36
CA MET A 159 -17.95 -4.80 10.26
C MET A 159 -17.72 -6.24 10.69
N SER A 160 -16.60 -6.52 11.37
CA SER A 160 -16.30 -7.84 11.92
C SER A 160 -17.37 -8.28 12.93
N TYR A 161 -17.80 -7.38 13.80
CA TYR A 161 -18.87 -7.63 14.77
C TYR A 161 -20.20 -7.97 14.08
N ILE A 162 -20.60 -7.22 13.05
CA ILE A 162 -21.84 -7.52 12.30
C ILE A 162 -21.79 -8.92 11.69
N VAL A 163 -20.69 -9.27 11.04
CA VAL A 163 -20.53 -10.59 10.40
C VAL A 163 -20.60 -11.70 11.45
N ILE A 164 -19.85 -11.58 12.54
CA ILE A 164 -19.84 -12.57 13.62
C ILE A 164 -21.23 -12.69 14.25
N LYS A 165 -21.90 -11.56 14.54
CA LYS A 165 -23.24 -11.55 15.11
C LYS A 165 -24.25 -12.27 14.20
N GLY A 166 -24.15 -12.07 12.89
CA GLY A 166 -25.00 -12.78 11.92
C GLY A 166 -24.78 -14.29 11.91
N GLU A 167 -23.56 -14.75 12.18
CA GLU A 167 -23.22 -16.17 12.27
C GLU A 167 -23.50 -16.77 13.65
N MET A 168 -23.89 -15.98 14.66
CA MET A 168 -24.10 -16.50 16.01
C MET A 168 -25.18 -17.57 16.10
N VAL A 169 -26.22 -17.46 15.26
CA VAL A 169 -27.30 -18.45 15.18
C VAL A 169 -26.78 -19.82 14.72
N ARG A 170 -25.68 -19.85 13.97
CA ARG A 170 -25.02 -21.06 13.48
C ARG A 170 -23.96 -21.61 14.44
N PHE A 171 -23.76 -21.01 15.62
CA PHE A 171 -22.84 -21.58 16.61
C PHE A 171 -23.36 -22.87 17.25
N ALA A 172 -24.67 -22.97 17.54
CA ALA A 172 -25.21 -24.15 18.21
C ALA A 172 -25.04 -25.45 17.38
N PRO A 173 -25.29 -25.47 16.06
CA PRO A 173 -25.05 -26.66 15.23
C PRO A 173 -23.58 -27.06 15.07
N LEU A 174 -22.60 -26.21 15.42
CA LEU A 174 -21.17 -26.57 15.28
C LEU A 174 -20.76 -27.71 16.20
N VAL A 175 -21.46 -27.91 17.31
CA VAL A 175 -21.19 -29.00 18.26
C VAL A 175 -21.35 -30.38 17.58
N ASP A 176 -22.25 -30.47 16.61
CA ASP A 176 -22.54 -31.71 15.87
C ASP A 176 -21.71 -31.85 14.57
N MET A 177 -20.86 -30.87 14.26
CA MET A 177 -20.02 -30.91 13.05
C MET A 177 -18.74 -31.70 13.27
N SER A 178 -18.28 -32.40 12.22
CA SER A 178 -16.95 -33.00 12.22
C SER A 178 -15.86 -31.94 12.34
N MET A 179 -14.69 -32.32 12.86
CA MET A 179 -13.52 -31.45 12.98
C MET A 179 -13.17 -30.76 11.65
N THR A 180 -13.21 -31.51 10.55
CA THR A 180 -12.99 -30.97 9.19
C THR A 180 -14.06 -29.95 8.81
N GLY A 181 -15.33 -30.23 9.13
CA GLY A 181 -16.44 -29.30 8.89
C GLY A 181 -16.28 -27.98 9.65
N ILE A 182 -15.81 -28.03 10.90
CA ILE A 182 -15.52 -26.84 11.71
C ILE A 182 -14.40 -26.00 11.08
N ILE A 183 -13.33 -26.63 10.58
CA ILE A 183 -12.23 -25.92 9.89
C ILE A 183 -12.74 -25.19 8.65
N PHE A 184 -13.53 -25.85 7.80
CA PHE A 184 -14.12 -25.21 6.62
C PHE A 184 -15.05 -24.06 7.00
N TYR A 185 -15.87 -24.24 8.03
CA TYR A 185 -16.76 -23.19 8.53
C TYR A 185 -15.97 -21.96 9.02
N LEU A 186 -14.94 -22.16 9.86
CA LEU A 186 -14.06 -21.08 10.33
C LEU A 186 -13.36 -20.37 9.17
N GLY A 187 -12.89 -21.12 8.18
CA GLY A 187 -12.36 -20.56 6.95
C GLY A 187 -13.38 -19.67 6.24
N SER A 188 -14.60 -20.17 6.04
CA SER A 188 -15.67 -19.43 5.37
C SER A 188 -16.03 -18.12 6.09
N ILE A 189 -16.12 -18.13 7.43
CA ILE A 189 -16.37 -16.92 8.22
C ILE A 189 -15.20 -15.95 8.10
N SER A 190 -13.97 -16.45 8.22
CA SER A 190 -12.77 -15.62 8.08
C SER A 190 -12.75 -14.92 6.72
N PHE A 191 -13.07 -15.62 5.63
CA PHE A 191 -13.20 -15.03 4.29
C PHE A 191 -14.33 -14.00 4.22
N LYS A 192 -15.51 -14.27 4.82
CA LYS A 192 -16.61 -13.29 4.87
C LYS A 192 -16.20 -12.00 5.57
N ILE A 193 -15.54 -12.10 6.74
CA ILE A 193 -15.03 -10.94 7.48
C ILE A 193 -13.99 -10.20 6.63
N PHE A 194 -13.06 -10.93 6.01
CA PHE A 194 -12.01 -10.35 5.18
C PHE A 194 -12.58 -9.57 3.99
N ILE A 195 -13.54 -10.14 3.25
CA ILE A 195 -14.22 -9.50 2.11
C ILE A 195 -15.01 -8.27 2.57
N ALA A 196 -15.80 -8.39 3.64
CA ALA A 196 -16.59 -7.28 4.17
C ALA A 196 -15.70 -6.09 4.58
N THR A 197 -14.56 -6.40 5.21
CA THR A 197 -13.56 -5.40 5.62
C THR A 197 -12.86 -4.77 4.42
N LEU A 198 -12.52 -5.57 3.40
CA LEU A 198 -11.87 -5.08 2.19
C LEU A 198 -12.72 -4.05 1.44
N TRP A 199 -14.03 -4.25 1.35
CA TRP A 199 -14.92 -3.28 0.70
C TRP A 199 -14.84 -1.89 1.34
N VAL A 200 -14.81 -1.84 2.67
CA VAL A 200 -14.62 -0.58 3.39
C VAL A 200 -13.26 0.02 3.08
N LEU A 201 -12.19 -0.78 3.15
CA LEU A 201 -10.82 -0.30 2.90
C LEU A 201 -10.65 0.22 1.48
N ILE A 202 -11.28 -0.40 0.48
CA ILE A 202 -11.32 0.08 -0.90
C ILE A 202 -11.93 1.49 -0.97
N ILE A 203 -13.09 1.69 -0.33
CA ILE A 203 -13.75 3.01 -0.30
C ILE A 203 -12.84 4.05 0.36
N ILE A 204 -12.24 3.72 1.50
CA ILE A 204 -11.32 4.61 2.22
C ILE A 204 -10.08 4.93 1.36
N ALA A 205 -9.51 3.94 0.68
CA ALA A 205 -8.35 4.13 -0.18
C ALA A 205 -8.65 5.01 -1.39
N ILE A 206 -9.83 4.88 -2.00
CA ILE A 206 -10.27 5.74 -3.10
C ILE A 206 -10.40 7.19 -2.62
N LEU A 207 -11.05 7.41 -1.48
CA LEU A 207 -11.23 8.74 -0.90
C LEU A 207 -9.88 9.36 -0.51
N ASP A 208 -8.98 8.60 0.11
CA ASP A 208 -7.65 9.07 0.50
C ASP A 208 -6.80 9.41 -0.74
N TYR A 209 -6.85 8.60 -1.80
CA TYR A 209 -6.17 8.93 -3.06
C TYR A 209 -6.74 10.19 -3.72
N ALA A 210 -8.06 10.33 -3.77
CA ALA A 210 -8.71 11.52 -4.31
C ALA A 210 -8.31 12.78 -3.53
N PHE A 211 -8.26 12.70 -2.20
CA PHE A 211 -7.81 13.78 -1.33
C PHE A 211 -6.34 14.13 -1.58
N ASN A 212 -5.43 13.15 -1.58
CA ASN A 212 -4.01 13.39 -1.85
C ASN A 212 -3.77 14.00 -3.24
N LYS A 213 -4.52 13.54 -4.25
CA LYS A 213 -4.45 14.11 -5.60
C LYS A 213 -4.94 15.56 -5.63
N TRP A 214 -6.05 15.85 -4.96
CA TRP A 214 -6.57 17.21 -4.85
C TRP A 214 -5.62 18.13 -4.08
N GLU A 215 -5.03 17.68 -2.98
CA GLU A 215 -4.07 18.43 -2.19
C GLU A 215 -2.81 18.77 -3.01
N MET A 216 -2.28 17.79 -3.74
CA MET A 216 -1.15 18.00 -4.67
C MET A 216 -1.51 19.04 -5.74
N GLU A 217 -2.66 18.87 -6.41
CA GLU A 217 -3.08 19.77 -7.48
C GLU A 217 -3.30 21.21 -6.96
N LYS A 218 -3.85 21.34 -5.75
CA LYS A 218 -4.00 22.62 -5.06
C LYS A 218 -2.64 23.25 -4.74
N GLY A 219 -1.66 22.47 -4.32
CA GLY A 219 -0.29 22.91 -4.08
C GLY A 219 0.43 23.40 -5.35
N LEU A 220 0.04 22.87 -6.53
CA LEU A 220 0.61 23.25 -7.82
C LEU A 220 -0.06 24.47 -8.47
N ARG A 221 -1.16 25.01 -7.90
CA ARG A 221 -1.84 26.19 -8.44
C ARG A 221 -0.91 27.39 -8.60
N MET A 222 -1.23 28.21 -9.60
CA MET A 222 -0.41 29.31 -10.06
C MET A 222 -1.14 30.64 -9.92
N THR A 223 -0.40 31.74 -9.82
CA THR A 223 -0.98 33.07 -9.99
C THR A 223 -1.08 33.40 -11.48
N LYS A 224 -1.94 34.37 -11.84
CA LYS A 224 -2.04 34.85 -13.23
C LYS A 224 -0.72 35.41 -13.76
N GLN A 225 0.14 35.94 -12.88
CA GLN A 225 1.47 36.43 -13.25
C GLN A 225 2.41 35.27 -13.57
N GLU A 226 2.47 34.26 -12.70
CA GLU A 226 3.31 33.06 -12.89
C GLU A 226 2.96 32.35 -14.22
N VAL A 227 1.68 32.20 -14.56
CA VAL A 227 1.26 31.60 -15.85
C VAL A 227 1.73 32.43 -17.05
N LYS A 228 1.62 33.76 -16.99
CA LYS A 228 2.06 34.65 -18.07
C LYS A 228 3.57 34.60 -18.28
N GLU A 229 4.34 34.50 -17.21
CA GLU A 229 5.80 34.36 -17.28
C GLU A 229 6.20 33.02 -17.90
N GLU A 230 5.54 31.93 -17.50
CA GLU A 230 5.83 30.59 -18.04
C GLU A 230 5.50 30.48 -19.54
N VAL A 231 4.43 31.13 -20.01
CA VAL A 231 4.12 31.23 -21.45
C VAL A 231 5.21 32.01 -22.19
N LYS A 232 5.68 33.13 -21.62
CA LYS A 232 6.77 33.93 -22.23
C LYS A 232 8.09 33.16 -22.31
N GLU A 233 8.42 32.37 -21.30
CA GLU A 233 9.61 31.51 -21.32
C GLU A 233 9.50 30.38 -22.33
N THR A 234 8.31 29.78 -22.45
CA THR A 234 8.08 28.60 -23.30
C THR A 234 7.97 28.97 -24.78
N GLU A 235 7.33 30.08 -25.12
CA GLU A 235 7.26 30.58 -26.51
C GLU A 235 8.60 31.20 -26.98
N GLY A 236 9.46 31.54 -26.00
CA GLY A 236 10.74 32.20 -26.17
C GLY A 236 10.55 33.70 -26.46
N GLN A 237 11.40 34.55 -25.89
CA GLN A 237 11.38 35.97 -26.22
C GLN A 237 11.53 36.13 -27.75
N PRO A 238 10.55 36.74 -28.45
CA PRO A 238 10.63 36.96 -29.91
C PRO A 238 11.92 37.66 -30.33
N LEU A 239 12.45 38.49 -29.44
CA LEU A 239 13.72 39.19 -29.58
C LEU A 239 14.93 38.24 -29.75
N ILE A 240 14.97 37.11 -29.05
CA ILE A 240 16.07 36.14 -29.15
C ILE A 240 15.97 35.32 -30.45
N LYS A 241 14.76 34.89 -30.84
CA LYS A 241 14.53 34.23 -32.13
C LYS A 241 14.86 35.15 -33.32
N SER A 242 14.61 36.46 -33.20
CA SER A 242 14.99 37.43 -34.24
C SER A 242 16.50 37.65 -34.33
N ARG A 243 17.21 37.64 -33.19
CA ARG A 243 18.66 37.87 -33.11
C ARG A 243 19.48 36.70 -33.66
N ILE A 244 18.99 35.47 -33.49
CA ILE A 244 19.60 34.26 -34.10
C ILE A 244 19.36 34.24 -35.61
N ARG A 245 18.26 34.84 -36.09
CA ARG A 245 17.95 34.94 -37.53
C ARG A 245 18.67 36.09 -38.24
N SER A 246 19.27 37.02 -37.48
CA SER A 246 20.02 38.18 -37.98
C SER A 246 21.54 38.05 -37.83
N MET A 247 22.02 36.89 -37.38
CA MET A 247 23.43 36.47 -37.46
C MET A 247 23.55 35.41 -38.54
#